data_AF-A0A7Z0BNC5-F1
#
_entry.id   AF-A0A7Z0BNC5-F1
#
_cell.length_a   1.000
_cell.length_b   1.000
_cell.length_c   1.000
_cell.angle_alpha   90.00
_cell.angle_beta   90.00
_cell.angle_gamma   90.00
#
_symmetry.space_group_name_H-M   'P 1'
#
loop_
_entity.id
_entity.type
_entity.pdbx_description
1 polymer ?
#
loop_
_entity_poly.entity_id
_entity_poly.type
_entity_poly.pdbx_seq_one_letter_code
_entity_poly.pdbx_strand_id
1 'polypeptide(L)'
;MDADDRITHISTVLRYPPAPLWRGEPRSDKRLPFRAEPGLIDRARDVSLRLPGQSQRAHRDYQSRLLTDAVMTAIAAEEPFVDEFLEGMLPLLRHRSALGLWKLAVAMTSTQPELTVRSAAEEERERTREDIALLDAEEFALRDWLLRVAKALEKEVAWHSPDRFQVAANIVRKVLSGDRACINEQALYEQESAWAKLHQNLLDANSGKNYSLAGRGGTAVWRAERKVTVQDFGDWLIERTEAERTMCPPGWLVRSPRKWRARTFFPRALQVLEPYKTWAAEGRLLVFPYKNRQAVWPLTRSAQGRWERVPGIEPIVSAAKGLRPEQLVGFIEAVLIDWNDGYGKNFRFPIELNLPVDKACDLGLITVQERQQAMAEARAQTEQAKKDIIDGLREDQDYFRSALEEVKGDTRWFRLVAERLGIRPWLRVSKATWRWPGRSVVDELLTDAPEDLVEWLAVWAHKNSIRTLGHSMQEAWHEAFDPYRGRM
;
A
#
# COMPACT_ATOMS: atom_id res chain seq x y z
N MET A 1 -24.82 -15.72 -12.37
CA MET A 1 -23.71 -16.59 -11.92
C MET A 1 -23.11 -15.95 -10.68
N ASP A 2 -23.01 -16.68 -9.59
CA ASP A 2 -22.30 -16.22 -8.39
C ASP A 2 -20.83 -15.91 -8.74
N ALA A 3 -20.22 -14.94 -8.06
CA ALA A 3 -18.81 -14.61 -8.25
C ALA A 3 -17.89 -15.79 -7.88
N ASP A 4 -18.32 -16.60 -6.91
CA ASP A 4 -17.62 -17.80 -6.42
C ASP A 4 -17.59 -18.94 -7.44
N ASP A 5 -18.63 -19.05 -8.27
CA ASP A 5 -18.78 -20.11 -9.29
C ASP A 5 -18.04 -19.81 -10.60
N ARG A 6 -17.62 -18.57 -10.81
CA ARG A 6 -16.88 -18.19 -12.03
C ARG A 6 -15.64 -19.07 -12.18
N ILE A 7 -15.32 -19.43 -13.41
CA ILE A 7 -14.16 -20.27 -13.70
C ILE A 7 -12.91 -19.43 -13.97
N THR A 8 -11.75 -20.01 -13.65
CA THR A 8 -10.43 -19.47 -13.96
C THR A 8 -9.48 -20.60 -14.31
N HIS A 9 -8.58 -20.35 -15.24
CA HIS A 9 -7.53 -21.31 -15.57
C HIS A 9 -6.53 -21.43 -14.41
N ILE A 10 -6.14 -22.66 -14.08
CA ILE A 10 -5.25 -22.98 -12.94
C ILE A 10 -3.90 -22.27 -13.01
N SER A 11 -3.43 -21.95 -14.22
CA SER A 11 -2.21 -21.18 -14.45
C SER A 11 -2.25 -19.78 -13.81
N THR A 12 -3.44 -19.21 -13.58
CA THR A 12 -3.62 -17.93 -12.86
C THR A 12 -3.15 -18.06 -11.42
N VAL A 13 -3.51 -19.17 -10.76
CA VAL A 13 -3.17 -19.43 -9.35
C VAL A 13 -1.70 -19.85 -9.22
N LEU A 14 -1.19 -20.58 -10.21
CA LEU A 14 0.20 -21.05 -10.26
C LEU A 14 1.17 -20.01 -10.81
N ARG A 15 0.65 -18.93 -11.39
CA ARG A 15 1.40 -17.94 -12.17
C ARG A 15 2.30 -18.60 -13.20
N TYR A 16 1.72 -19.54 -13.95
CA TYR A 16 2.39 -20.32 -14.97
C TYR A 16 2.08 -19.77 -16.39
N PRO A 17 3.06 -19.70 -17.30
CA PRO A 17 4.49 -19.84 -17.04
C PRO A 17 5.01 -18.70 -16.15
N PRO A 18 6.09 -18.95 -15.37
CA PRO A 18 6.65 -17.97 -14.46
C PRO A 18 7.07 -16.71 -15.20
N ALA A 19 6.99 -15.55 -14.53
CA ALA A 19 7.54 -14.33 -15.09
C ALA A 19 9.06 -14.44 -15.21
N PRO A 20 9.69 -13.87 -16.25
CA PRO A 20 11.15 -13.77 -16.32
C PRO A 20 11.69 -13.07 -15.06
N LEU A 21 12.79 -13.59 -14.53
CA LEU A 21 13.51 -13.15 -13.34
C LEU A 21 14.25 -11.83 -13.55
N TRP A 22 14.59 -11.44 -14.78
CA TRP A 22 15.24 -10.15 -15.06
C TRP A 22 14.77 -9.51 -16.38
N ARG A 23 14.96 -8.19 -16.51
CA ARG A 23 14.70 -7.49 -17.77
C ARG A 23 15.72 -7.95 -18.81
N GLY A 24 15.25 -8.55 -19.90
CA GLY A 24 16.11 -9.04 -21.00
C GLY A 24 16.36 -10.54 -20.97
N GLU A 25 15.85 -11.28 -19.97
CA GLU A 25 15.89 -12.74 -19.99
C GLU A 25 15.12 -13.27 -21.21
N PRO A 26 15.67 -14.26 -21.94
CA PRO A 26 15.00 -14.87 -23.08
C PRO A 26 13.63 -15.40 -22.66
N ARG A 27 12.60 -14.97 -23.38
CA ARG A 27 11.23 -15.42 -23.17
C ARG A 27 10.95 -16.59 -24.08
N SER A 28 10.51 -17.70 -23.50
CA SER A 28 9.98 -18.84 -24.25
C SER A 28 8.57 -18.58 -24.77
N ASP A 29 7.85 -17.61 -24.21
CA ASP A 29 6.50 -17.24 -24.61
C ASP A 29 6.47 -16.20 -25.74
N LYS A 30 5.55 -16.40 -26.70
CA LYS A 30 5.29 -15.45 -27.78
C LYS A 30 4.08 -14.58 -27.43
N ARG A 31 4.20 -13.27 -27.67
CA ARG A 31 3.05 -12.36 -27.52
C ARG A 31 2.04 -12.61 -28.62
N LEU A 32 0.81 -12.93 -28.24
CA LEU A 32 -0.31 -13.04 -29.16
C LEU A 32 -1.01 -11.68 -29.29
N PRO A 33 -1.06 -11.07 -30.48
CA PRO A 33 -1.86 -9.88 -30.71
C PRO A 33 -3.35 -10.25 -30.61
N PHE A 34 -4.07 -9.60 -29.70
CA PHE A 34 -5.49 -9.83 -29.46
C PHE A 34 -6.27 -8.56 -29.79
N ARG A 35 -7.28 -8.67 -30.64
CA ARG A 35 -8.25 -7.60 -30.92
C ARG A 35 -9.60 -8.03 -30.36
N ALA A 36 -10.19 -7.16 -29.56
CA ALA A 36 -11.50 -7.37 -28.95
C ALA A 36 -12.41 -6.19 -29.27
N GLU A 37 -13.71 -6.46 -29.28
CA GLU A 37 -14.72 -5.41 -29.38
C GLU A 37 -14.57 -4.37 -28.25
N PRO A 38 -14.96 -3.10 -28.50
CA PRO A 38 -14.97 -2.07 -27.47
C PRO A 38 -15.69 -2.53 -26.19
N GLY A 39 -15.06 -2.32 -25.03
CA GLY A 39 -15.60 -2.68 -23.72
C GLY A 39 -15.52 -4.17 -23.35
N LEU A 40 -15.18 -5.09 -24.26
CA LEU A 40 -15.01 -6.51 -23.92
C LEU A 40 -13.82 -6.71 -22.97
N ILE A 41 -12.72 -6.01 -23.19
CA ILE A 41 -11.50 -6.10 -22.35
C ILE A 41 -11.79 -5.69 -20.90
N ASP A 42 -12.56 -4.63 -20.71
CA ASP A 42 -12.86 -4.12 -19.37
C ASP A 42 -13.82 -5.07 -18.64
N ARG A 43 -14.85 -5.57 -19.32
CA ARG A 43 -15.72 -6.63 -18.78
C ARG A 43 -14.93 -7.88 -18.40
N ALA A 44 -13.99 -8.31 -19.24
CA ALA A 44 -13.14 -9.47 -18.95
C ALA A 44 -12.30 -9.26 -17.69
N ARG A 45 -11.70 -8.08 -17.53
CA ARG A 45 -10.92 -7.70 -16.33
C ARG A 45 -11.75 -7.61 -15.05
N ASP A 46 -13.03 -7.29 -15.18
CA ASP A 46 -13.96 -7.18 -14.05
C ASP A 46 -14.43 -8.54 -13.54
N VAL A 47 -14.46 -9.56 -14.42
CA VAL A 47 -14.86 -10.92 -14.05
C VAL A 47 -13.69 -11.87 -13.76
N SER A 48 -12.46 -11.48 -14.09
CA SER A 48 -11.24 -12.27 -13.86
C SER A 48 -10.94 -12.49 -12.37
N LEU A 49 -10.43 -13.66 -12.02
CA LEU A 49 -9.90 -13.94 -10.67
C LEU A 49 -8.83 -12.91 -10.28
N ARG A 50 -8.91 -12.42 -9.04
CA ARG A 50 -7.86 -11.64 -8.39
C ARG A 50 -7.45 -12.35 -7.13
N LEU A 51 -6.18 -12.76 -7.05
CA LEU A 51 -5.66 -13.30 -5.80
C LEU A 51 -5.48 -12.14 -4.79
N PRO A 52 -5.72 -12.37 -3.49
CA PRO A 52 -5.42 -11.41 -2.44
C PRO A 52 -4.04 -10.77 -2.62
N GLY A 53 -3.96 -9.45 -2.51
CA GLY A 53 -2.71 -8.69 -2.64
C GLY A 53 -2.20 -8.42 -4.05
N GLN A 54 -2.90 -8.89 -5.10
CA GLN A 54 -2.59 -8.50 -6.47
C GLN A 54 -3.12 -7.09 -6.79
N SER A 55 -2.26 -6.25 -7.36
CA SER A 55 -2.60 -4.91 -7.85
C SER A 55 -2.46 -4.87 -9.37
N GLN A 56 -3.27 -4.04 -10.05
CA GLN A 56 -3.14 -3.82 -11.50
C GLN A 56 -1.80 -3.18 -11.88
N ARG A 57 -1.21 -2.42 -10.96
CA ARG A 57 0.10 -1.76 -11.11
C ARG A 57 0.94 -2.06 -9.88
N ALA A 58 1.89 -2.97 -10.03
CA ALA A 58 2.85 -3.31 -8.99
C ALA A 58 4.10 -3.94 -9.61
N HIS A 59 5.08 -4.31 -8.78
CA HIS A 59 6.16 -5.18 -9.20
C HIS A 59 5.58 -6.45 -9.84
N ARG A 60 6.30 -7.05 -10.80
CA ARG A 60 5.80 -8.17 -11.63
C ARG A 60 5.11 -9.28 -10.82
N ASP A 61 5.57 -9.56 -9.61
CA ASP A 61 5.09 -10.64 -8.73
C ASP A 61 3.77 -10.33 -8.05
N TYR A 62 3.42 -9.05 -7.96
CA TYR A 62 2.19 -8.54 -7.40
C TYR A 62 1.19 -8.11 -8.47
N GLN A 63 1.59 -8.13 -9.75
CA GLN A 63 0.76 -7.65 -10.83
C GLN A 63 -0.23 -8.73 -11.28
N SER A 64 -1.53 -8.41 -11.28
CA SER A 64 -2.53 -9.30 -11.86
C SER A 64 -2.42 -9.34 -13.40
N ARG A 65 -2.57 -10.53 -13.99
CA ARG A 65 -2.53 -10.73 -15.45
C ARG A 65 -3.94 -10.87 -16.04
N LEU A 66 -4.88 -10.08 -15.52
CA LEU A 66 -6.32 -10.25 -15.73
C LEU A 66 -6.74 -10.54 -17.18
N LEU A 67 -6.20 -9.80 -18.17
CA LEU A 67 -6.56 -10.04 -19.57
C LEU A 67 -5.98 -11.35 -20.10
N THR A 68 -4.73 -11.67 -19.78
CA THR A 68 -4.12 -12.95 -20.13
C THR A 68 -4.89 -14.09 -19.47
N ASP A 69 -5.21 -13.96 -18.19
CA ASP A 69 -5.94 -14.96 -17.42
C ASP A 69 -7.35 -15.18 -17.99
N ALA A 70 -8.06 -14.11 -18.36
CA ALA A 70 -9.36 -14.20 -19.01
C ALA A 70 -9.31 -14.91 -20.36
N VAL A 71 -8.33 -14.56 -21.21
CA VAL A 71 -8.15 -15.19 -22.53
C VAL A 71 -7.78 -16.66 -22.37
N MET A 72 -6.86 -17.00 -21.47
CA MET A 72 -6.46 -18.38 -21.20
C MET A 72 -7.62 -19.22 -20.65
N THR A 73 -8.43 -18.63 -19.76
CA THR A 73 -9.64 -19.28 -19.22
C THR A 73 -10.66 -19.53 -20.32
N ALA A 74 -10.90 -18.56 -21.20
CA ALA A 74 -11.84 -18.71 -22.32
C ALA A 74 -11.38 -19.79 -23.30
N ILE A 75 -10.09 -19.80 -23.68
CA ILE A 75 -9.53 -20.84 -24.55
C ILE A 75 -9.70 -22.22 -23.89
N ALA A 76 -9.26 -22.38 -22.64
CA ALA A 76 -9.32 -23.68 -21.96
C ALA A 76 -10.76 -24.18 -21.72
N ALA A 77 -11.74 -23.27 -21.65
CA ALA A 77 -13.16 -23.62 -21.52
C ALA A 77 -13.77 -24.14 -22.82
N GLU A 78 -13.38 -23.58 -23.97
CA GLU A 78 -13.86 -24.00 -25.29
C GLU A 78 -13.04 -25.17 -25.85
N GLU A 79 -11.71 -25.11 -25.70
CA GLU A 79 -10.75 -26.08 -26.20
C GLU A 79 -9.71 -26.37 -25.09
N PRO A 80 -9.93 -27.39 -24.27
CA PRO A 80 -9.00 -27.76 -23.20
C PRO A 80 -7.61 -28.07 -23.77
N PHE A 81 -6.59 -27.40 -23.23
CA PHE A 81 -5.19 -27.65 -23.55
C PHE A 81 -4.40 -27.89 -22.27
N VAL A 82 -3.36 -28.71 -22.37
CA VAL A 82 -2.39 -28.95 -21.30
C VAL A 82 -0.99 -28.98 -21.90
N ASP A 83 0.00 -28.59 -21.10
CA ASP A 83 1.41 -28.83 -21.37
C ASP A 83 1.98 -29.82 -20.34
N GLU A 84 3.25 -30.18 -20.48
CA GLU A 84 3.95 -31.13 -19.59
C GLU A 84 3.87 -30.72 -18.10
N PHE A 85 3.81 -29.42 -17.79
CA PHE A 85 3.72 -28.96 -16.41
C PHE A 85 2.30 -29.11 -15.84
N LEU A 86 1.27 -28.93 -16.67
CA LEU A 86 -0.16 -29.00 -16.29
C LEU A 86 -0.78 -30.39 -16.52
N GLU A 87 -0.02 -31.34 -17.05
CA GLU A 87 -0.50 -32.68 -17.37
C GLU A 87 -1.11 -33.38 -16.14
N GLY A 88 -2.29 -33.98 -16.34
CA GLY A 88 -3.02 -34.69 -15.29
C GLY A 88 -3.68 -33.80 -14.23
N MET A 89 -3.58 -32.46 -14.35
CA MET A 89 -4.24 -31.51 -13.45
C MET A 89 -5.61 -31.08 -13.98
N LEU A 90 -6.52 -30.67 -13.09
CA LEU A 90 -7.72 -29.94 -13.49
C LEU A 90 -7.36 -28.56 -14.05
N PRO A 91 -7.63 -28.26 -15.34
CA PRO A 91 -7.18 -27.01 -15.96
C PRO A 91 -8.03 -25.81 -15.55
N LEU A 92 -9.31 -26.03 -15.25
CA LEU A 92 -10.26 -25.01 -14.85
C LEU A 92 -10.72 -25.22 -13.41
N LEU A 93 -10.71 -24.15 -12.62
CA LEU A 93 -11.17 -24.15 -11.25
C LEU A 93 -12.27 -23.11 -11.07
N ARG A 94 -13.21 -23.38 -10.18
CA ARG A 94 -14.10 -22.33 -9.67
C ARG A 94 -13.28 -21.32 -8.85
N HIS A 95 -13.68 -20.06 -8.89
CA HIS A 95 -12.99 -18.98 -8.20
C HIS A 95 -12.82 -19.27 -6.71
N ARG A 96 -13.86 -19.78 -6.06
CA ARG A 96 -13.78 -20.14 -4.63
C ARG A 96 -12.79 -21.26 -4.36
N SER A 97 -12.68 -22.25 -5.25
CA SER A 97 -11.68 -23.33 -5.17
C SER A 97 -10.26 -22.81 -5.39
N ALA A 98 -10.07 -21.92 -6.37
CA ALA A 98 -8.81 -21.23 -6.61
C ALA A 98 -8.36 -20.39 -5.39
N LEU A 99 -9.29 -19.70 -4.74
CA LEU A 99 -9.04 -18.98 -3.49
C LEU A 99 -8.74 -19.95 -2.33
N GLY A 100 -9.44 -21.08 -2.23
CA GLY A 100 -9.17 -22.12 -1.25
C GLY A 100 -7.75 -22.69 -1.38
N LEU A 101 -7.31 -22.97 -2.61
CA LEU A 101 -5.95 -23.38 -2.92
C LEU A 101 -4.91 -22.31 -2.53
N TRP A 102 -5.18 -21.05 -2.90
CA TRP A 102 -4.29 -19.93 -2.55
C TRP A 102 -4.15 -19.77 -1.03
N LYS A 103 -5.24 -19.91 -0.27
CA LYS A 103 -5.21 -19.87 1.20
C LYS A 103 -4.30 -20.97 1.78
N LEU A 104 -4.33 -22.20 1.24
CA LEU A 104 -3.42 -23.27 1.67
C LEU A 104 -1.95 -22.92 1.36
N ALA A 105 -1.67 -22.35 0.19
CA ALA A 105 -0.32 -21.89 -0.16
C ALA A 105 0.17 -20.76 0.76
N VAL A 106 -0.72 -19.82 1.09
CA VAL A 106 -0.44 -18.75 2.06
C VAL A 106 -0.20 -19.33 3.45
N ALA A 107 -0.99 -20.30 3.92
CA ALA A 107 -0.79 -20.94 5.21
C ALA A 107 0.62 -21.54 5.33
N MET A 108 1.00 -22.37 4.36
CA MET A 108 2.32 -23.02 4.31
C MET A 108 3.50 -22.04 4.11
N THR A 109 3.24 -20.78 3.74
CA THR A 109 4.26 -19.75 3.54
C THR A 109 4.09 -18.55 4.47
N SER A 110 3.22 -18.66 5.46
CA SER A 110 2.96 -17.57 6.39
C SER A 110 4.19 -17.35 7.26
N THR A 111 4.58 -16.10 7.38
CA THR A 111 5.72 -15.68 8.20
C THR A 111 5.30 -15.46 9.64
N GLN A 112 6.26 -15.36 10.55
CA GLN A 112 5.96 -15.14 11.97
C GLN A 112 5.09 -13.90 12.22
N PRO A 113 5.33 -12.72 11.61
CA PRO A 113 4.44 -11.56 11.79
C PRO A 113 2.99 -11.83 11.35
N GLU A 114 2.80 -12.54 10.24
CA GLU A 114 1.45 -12.89 9.75
C GLU A 114 0.77 -13.89 10.69
N LEU A 115 1.52 -14.88 11.20
CA LEU A 115 1.02 -15.86 12.16
C LEU A 115 0.60 -15.20 13.47
N THR A 116 1.40 -14.26 14.01
CA THR A 116 1.05 -13.53 15.24
C THR A 116 -0.30 -12.82 15.13
N VAL A 117 -0.55 -12.10 14.03
CA VAL A 117 -1.85 -11.44 13.81
C VAL A 117 -2.99 -12.44 13.67
N ARG A 118 -2.76 -13.55 12.97
CA ARG A 118 -3.77 -14.59 12.74
C ARG A 118 -4.13 -15.32 14.02
N SER A 119 -3.14 -15.76 14.79
CA SER A 119 -3.35 -16.43 16.09
C SER A 119 -4.09 -15.51 17.06
N ALA A 120 -3.68 -14.25 17.18
CA ALA A 120 -4.39 -13.30 18.03
C ALA A 120 -5.85 -13.07 17.56
N ALA A 121 -6.09 -13.00 16.25
CA ALA A 121 -7.45 -12.88 15.71
C ALA A 121 -8.29 -14.16 15.87
N GLU A 122 -7.67 -15.33 15.91
CA GLU A 122 -8.34 -16.61 16.16
C GLU A 122 -8.74 -16.75 17.62
N GLU A 123 -7.84 -16.44 18.56
CA GLU A 123 -8.13 -16.35 19.99
C GLU A 123 -9.32 -15.41 20.26
N GLU A 124 -9.37 -14.26 19.58
CA GLU A 124 -10.49 -13.32 19.71
C GLU A 124 -11.80 -13.82 19.07
N ARG A 125 -11.75 -14.69 18.05
CA ARG A 125 -12.96 -15.32 17.46
C ARG A 125 -13.52 -16.43 18.33
N GLU A 126 -12.68 -17.10 19.12
CA GLU A 126 -13.08 -18.21 20.00
C GLU A 126 -13.70 -17.74 21.33
N ARG A 127 -13.56 -16.45 21.67
CA ARG A 127 -14.18 -15.87 22.88
C ARG A 127 -15.70 -15.93 22.84
N THR A 128 -16.29 -16.10 24.03
CA THR A 128 -17.74 -16.20 24.16
C THR A 128 -18.41 -14.83 24.15
N ARG A 129 -19.73 -14.82 23.92
CA ARG A 129 -20.55 -13.60 23.99
C ARG A 129 -20.52 -12.95 25.38
N GLU A 130 -20.31 -13.74 26.43
CA GLU A 130 -20.19 -13.27 27.81
C GLU A 130 -18.87 -12.52 28.01
N ASP A 131 -17.77 -13.02 27.45
CA ASP A 131 -16.47 -12.35 27.47
C ASP A 131 -16.50 -10.99 26.75
N ILE A 132 -17.27 -10.90 25.66
CA ILE A 132 -17.42 -9.67 24.87
C ILE A 132 -18.27 -8.62 25.61
N ALA A 133 -19.26 -9.05 26.38
CA ALA A 133 -20.17 -8.15 27.10
C ALA A 133 -19.50 -7.41 28.28
N LEU A 134 -18.33 -7.89 28.73
CA LEU A 134 -17.55 -7.30 29.82
C LEU A 134 -16.53 -6.26 29.36
N LEU A 135 -16.36 -6.08 28.04
CA LEU A 135 -15.37 -5.17 27.48
C LEU A 135 -15.85 -3.72 27.56
N ASP A 136 -14.91 -2.82 27.83
CA ASP A 136 -15.15 -1.41 27.60
C ASP A 136 -15.11 -1.05 26.10
N ALA A 137 -15.45 0.19 25.78
CA ALA A 137 -15.52 0.66 24.40
C ALA A 137 -14.16 0.69 23.69
N GLU A 138 -13.06 0.90 24.43
CA GLU A 138 -11.71 0.99 23.88
C GLU A 138 -11.16 -0.40 23.57
N GLU A 139 -11.32 -1.34 24.50
CA GLU A 139 -10.97 -2.75 24.31
C GLU A 139 -11.77 -3.38 23.17
N PHE A 140 -13.06 -3.08 23.09
CA PHE A 140 -13.89 -3.54 21.98
C PHE A 140 -13.39 -3.00 20.63
N ALA A 141 -13.05 -1.71 20.56
CA ALA A 141 -12.54 -1.09 19.34
C ALA A 141 -11.19 -1.67 18.91
N LEU A 142 -10.27 -1.95 19.86
CA LEU A 142 -8.98 -2.57 19.58
C LEU A 142 -9.12 -3.99 19.02
N ARG A 143 -10.06 -4.77 19.57
CA ARG A 143 -10.32 -6.15 19.10
C ARG A 143 -10.99 -6.17 17.74
N ASP A 144 -11.99 -5.31 17.52
CA ASP A 144 -12.59 -5.15 16.19
C ASP A 144 -11.54 -4.71 15.16
N TRP A 145 -10.65 -3.80 15.53
CA TRP A 145 -9.51 -3.41 14.70
C TRP A 145 -8.63 -4.62 14.34
N LEU A 146 -8.23 -5.44 15.32
CA LEU A 146 -7.43 -6.66 15.08
C LEU A 146 -8.13 -7.63 14.11
N LEU A 147 -9.43 -7.88 14.30
CA LEU A 147 -10.21 -8.75 13.43
C LEU A 147 -10.30 -8.19 12.00
N ARG A 148 -10.43 -6.87 11.84
CA ARG A 148 -10.40 -6.19 10.53
C ARG A 148 -9.01 -6.26 9.88
N VAL A 149 -7.93 -6.14 10.65
CA VAL A 149 -6.55 -6.29 10.16
C VAL A 149 -6.31 -7.72 9.67
N ALA A 150 -6.68 -8.74 10.46
CA ALA A 150 -6.57 -10.13 10.03
C ALA A 150 -7.37 -10.42 8.75
N LYS A 151 -8.60 -9.90 8.66
CA LYS A 151 -9.43 -10.01 7.46
C LYS A 151 -8.78 -9.34 6.25
N ALA A 152 -8.22 -8.15 6.41
CA ALA A 152 -7.51 -7.44 5.33
C ALA A 152 -6.26 -8.21 4.89
N LEU A 153 -5.51 -8.79 5.84
CA LEU A 153 -4.34 -9.61 5.58
C LEU A 153 -4.68 -10.87 4.76
N GLU A 154 -5.76 -11.55 5.12
CA GLU A 154 -6.22 -12.76 4.42
C GLU A 154 -6.77 -12.47 3.01
N LYS A 155 -7.56 -11.40 2.86
CA LYS A 155 -8.38 -11.18 1.67
C LYS A 155 -7.82 -10.15 0.69
N GLU A 156 -6.97 -9.23 1.14
CA GLU A 156 -6.73 -8.00 0.39
C GLU A 156 -5.25 -7.63 0.22
N VAL A 157 -4.38 -7.88 1.21
CA VAL A 157 -3.00 -7.34 1.19
C VAL A 157 -1.87 -8.40 1.23
N ALA A 158 -2.21 -9.67 0.98
CA ALA A 158 -1.24 -10.76 0.99
C ALA A 158 -0.01 -10.46 0.12
N TRP A 159 1.19 -10.80 0.60
CA TRP A 159 2.40 -10.66 -0.23
C TRP A 159 2.54 -11.80 -1.23
N HIS A 160 3.27 -11.54 -2.32
CA HIS A 160 3.55 -12.53 -3.37
C HIS A 160 5.06 -12.78 -3.44
N SER A 161 5.47 -14.06 -3.46
CA SER A 161 6.81 -14.50 -3.86
C SER A 161 6.70 -15.71 -4.80
N PRO A 162 7.74 -16.00 -5.59
CA PRO A 162 7.84 -17.25 -6.33
C PRO A 162 7.56 -18.50 -5.46
N ASP A 163 7.95 -18.48 -4.18
CA ASP A 163 7.75 -19.60 -3.27
C ASP A 163 6.27 -19.90 -3.02
N ARG A 164 5.41 -18.87 -2.90
CA ARG A 164 3.95 -19.08 -2.76
C ARG A 164 3.36 -19.79 -3.97
N PHE A 165 3.80 -19.40 -5.17
CA PHE A 165 3.36 -20.04 -6.41
C PHE A 165 3.91 -21.47 -6.55
N GLN A 166 5.15 -21.70 -6.13
CA GLN A 166 5.73 -23.04 -6.10
C GLN A 166 5.03 -23.96 -5.11
N VAL A 167 4.69 -23.46 -3.92
CA VAL A 167 3.90 -24.21 -2.93
C VAL A 167 2.50 -24.49 -3.47
N ALA A 168 1.84 -23.51 -4.10
CA ALA A 168 0.57 -23.75 -4.77
C ALA A 168 0.69 -24.87 -5.82
N ALA A 169 1.73 -24.86 -6.66
CA ALA A 169 1.97 -25.91 -7.65
C ALA A 169 2.17 -27.30 -7.00
N ASN A 170 2.89 -27.37 -5.89
CA ASN A 170 3.09 -28.62 -5.15
C ASN A 170 1.77 -29.14 -4.53
N ILE A 171 0.93 -28.25 -4.00
CA ILE A 171 -0.40 -28.60 -3.49
C ILE A 171 -1.29 -29.10 -4.64
N VAL A 172 -1.31 -28.39 -5.77
CA VAL A 172 -2.08 -28.77 -6.96
C VAL A 172 -1.70 -30.18 -7.43
N ARG A 173 -0.41 -30.48 -7.58
CA ARG A 173 0.04 -31.82 -7.99
C ARG A 173 -0.45 -32.94 -7.07
N LYS A 174 -0.62 -32.65 -5.78
CA LYS A 174 -1.06 -33.62 -4.78
C LYS A 174 -2.58 -33.72 -4.70
N VAL A 175 -3.29 -32.61 -4.89
CA VAL A 175 -4.72 -32.47 -4.57
C VAL A 175 -5.57 -32.47 -5.83
N LEU A 176 -5.11 -31.89 -6.92
CA LEU A 176 -5.88 -31.68 -8.14
C LEU A 176 -5.38 -32.52 -9.31
N SER A 177 -4.73 -33.64 -9.03
CA SER A 177 -4.26 -34.60 -10.04
C SER A 177 -4.88 -35.99 -9.84
N GLY A 178 -5.10 -36.70 -10.95
CA GLY A 178 -5.66 -38.06 -10.96
C GLY A 178 -7.17 -38.14 -10.66
N ASP A 179 -7.65 -39.36 -10.41
CA ASP A 179 -9.10 -39.68 -10.38
C ASP A 179 -9.92 -38.94 -9.31
N ARG A 180 -9.25 -38.41 -8.27
CA ARG A 180 -9.91 -37.67 -7.18
C ARG A 180 -9.91 -36.16 -7.36
N ALA A 181 -9.38 -35.65 -8.47
CA ALA A 181 -9.20 -34.21 -8.66
C ALA A 181 -10.51 -33.42 -8.51
N CYS A 182 -11.62 -33.90 -9.07
CA CYS A 182 -12.93 -33.22 -8.96
C CYS A 182 -13.46 -33.19 -7.52
N ILE A 183 -13.31 -34.29 -6.77
CA ILE A 183 -13.72 -34.37 -5.36
C ILE A 183 -12.88 -33.39 -4.52
N ASN A 184 -11.58 -33.34 -4.79
CA ASN A 184 -10.67 -32.47 -4.09
C ASN A 184 -10.86 -30.99 -4.45
N GLU A 185 -11.25 -30.69 -5.70
CA GLU A 185 -11.65 -29.34 -6.10
C GLU A 185 -12.93 -28.90 -5.39
N GLN A 186 -13.91 -29.81 -5.22
CA GLN A 186 -15.09 -29.56 -4.37
C GLN A 186 -14.71 -29.30 -2.91
N ALA A 187 -13.75 -30.04 -2.34
CA ALA A 187 -13.28 -29.77 -0.97
C ALA A 187 -12.58 -28.40 -0.84
N LEU A 188 -11.85 -27.94 -1.87
CA LEU A 188 -11.28 -26.59 -1.94
C LEU A 188 -12.37 -25.51 -2.09
N TYR A 189 -13.48 -25.84 -2.75
CA TYR A 189 -14.64 -24.97 -2.88
C TYR A 189 -15.36 -24.81 -1.54
N GLU A 190 -15.74 -25.91 -0.91
CA GLU A 190 -16.54 -25.95 0.32
C GLU A 190 -15.80 -25.30 1.50
N GLN A 191 -14.49 -25.56 1.63
CA GLN A 191 -13.63 -25.09 2.72
C GLN A 191 -14.12 -25.54 4.10
N GLU A 192 -14.70 -26.74 4.15
CA GLU A 192 -15.24 -27.35 5.36
C GLU A 192 -14.16 -28.06 6.20
N SER A 193 -14.57 -28.88 7.18
CA SER A 193 -13.72 -29.46 8.22
C SER A 193 -12.42 -30.12 7.73
N ALA A 194 -12.45 -30.87 6.62
CA ALA A 194 -11.26 -31.52 6.07
C ALA A 194 -10.26 -30.49 5.50
N TRP A 195 -10.76 -29.48 4.81
CA TRP A 195 -9.94 -28.37 4.32
C TRP A 195 -9.39 -27.54 5.48
N ALA A 196 -10.22 -27.24 6.49
CA ALA A 196 -9.81 -26.47 7.67
C ALA A 196 -8.69 -27.17 8.44
N LYS A 197 -8.77 -28.50 8.64
CA LYS A 197 -7.70 -29.29 9.25
C LYS A 197 -6.40 -29.22 8.44
N LEU A 198 -6.48 -29.34 7.12
CA LEU A 198 -5.30 -29.21 6.26
C LEU A 198 -4.68 -27.81 6.34
N HIS A 199 -5.52 -26.77 6.31
CA HIS A 199 -5.10 -25.38 6.45
C HIS A 199 -4.37 -25.16 7.78
N GLN A 200 -4.92 -25.65 8.90
CA GLN A 200 -4.30 -25.53 10.21
C GLN A 200 -2.95 -26.26 10.28
N ASN A 201 -2.90 -27.52 9.80
CA ASN A 201 -1.65 -28.29 9.78
C ASN A 201 -0.54 -27.58 8.99
N LEU A 202 -0.88 -26.88 7.91
CA LEU A 202 0.08 -26.11 7.11
C LEU A 202 0.55 -24.83 7.81
N LEU A 203 -0.32 -24.18 8.60
CA LEU A 203 0.09 -23.06 9.46
C LEU A 203 1.09 -23.55 10.52
N ASP A 204 0.75 -24.63 11.21
CA ASP A 204 1.56 -25.19 12.30
C ASP A 204 2.92 -25.68 11.79
N ALA A 205 2.95 -26.37 10.65
CA ALA A 205 4.18 -26.92 10.04
C ALA A 205 5.23 -25.85 9.67
N ASN A 206 4.80 -24.60 9.53
CA ASN A 206 5.63 -23.49 9.08
C ASN A 206 6.04 -22.51 10.19
N SER A 207 5.49 -22.66 11.40
CA SER A 207 5.88 -21.89 12.58
C SER A 207 7.40 -22.04 12.81
N GLY A 208 8.16 -20.98 12.49
CA GLY A 208 9.60 -20.90 12.70
C GLY A 208 10.55 -21.19 11.52
N LYS A 209 10.07 -21.55 10.32
CA LYS A 209 10.97 -21.94 9.19
C LYS A 209 11.29 -20.84 8.17
N ASN A 210 10.49 -19.78 8.09
CA ASN A 210 10.61 -18.74 7.04
C ASN A 210 11.20 -17.41 7.53
N TYR A 211 12.30 -17.46 8.27
CA TYR A 211 12.99 -16.24 8.75
C TYR A 211 13.42 -15.32 7.59
N SER A 212 13.87 -15.87 6.47
CA SER A 212 14.30 -15.11 5.29
C SER A 212 13.20 -14.26 4.64
N LEU A 213 11.92 -14.62 4.88
CA LEU A 213 10.76 -13.93 4.33
C LEU A 213 10.04 -13.06 5.36
N ALA A 214 10.53 -13.00 6.61
CA ALA A 214 9.87 -12.29 7.70
C ALA A 214 9.55 -10.83 7.35
N GLY A 215 10.47 -10.12 6.69
CA GLY A 215 10.21 -8.77 6.18
C GLY A 215 9.01 -8.65 5.22
N ARG A 216 8.79 -9.64 4.34
CA ARG A 216 7.59 -9.66 3.45
C ARG A 216 6.32 -9.79 4.28
N GLY A 217 6.38 -10.60 5.33
CA GLY A 217 5.38 -10.70 6.37
C GLY A 217 5.05 -9.38 7.03
N GLY A 218 6.07 -8.75 7.62
CA GLY A 218 5.94 -7.46 8.32
C GLY A 218 5.34 -6.38 7.43
N THR A 219 5.78 -6.29 6.18
CA THR A 219 5.19 -5.33 5.23
C THR A 219 3.75 -5.65 4.83
N ALA A 220 3.36 -6.92 4.79
CA ALA A 220 1.96 -7.27 4.55
C ALA A 220 1.07 -6.95 5.76
N VAL A 221 1.54 -7.21 6.97
CA VAL A 221 0.88 -6.78 8.22
C VAL A 221 0.73 -5.27 8.25
N TRP A 222 1.82 -4.52 8.02
CA TRP A 222 1.79 -3.06 7.95
C TRP A 222 0.78 -2.54 6.92
N ARG A 223 0.69 -3.18 5.74
CA ARG A 223 -0.32 -2.80 4.72
C ARG A 223 -1.74 -3.11 5.17
N ALA A 224 -1.96 -4.18 5.93
CA ALA A 224 -3.27 -4.55 6.47
C ALA A 224 -3.71 -3.51 7.50
N GLU A 225 -2.85 -3.21 8.47
CA GLU A 225 -3.03 -2.16 9.47
C GLU A 225 -3.30 -0.82 8.81
N ARG A 226 -2.44 -0.42 7.87
CA ARG A 226 -2.60 0.86 7.16
C ARG A 226 -3.94 0.95 6.44
N LYS A 227 -4.39 -0.15 5.83
CA LYS A 227 -5.68 -0.20 5.13
C LYS A 227 -6.85 -0.01 6.08
N VAL A 228 -6.85 -0.68 7.23
CA VAL A 228 -7.87 -0.52 8.27
C VAL A 228 -7.84 0.89 8.82
N THR A 229 -6.66 1.43 9.10
CA THR A 229 -6.47 2.80 9.60
C THR A 229 -6.97 3.86 8.63
N VAL A 230 -6.80 3.69 7.31
CA VAL A 230 -7.38 4.59 6.30
C VAL A 230 -8.91 4.46 6.22
N GLN A 231 -9.47 3.28 6.49
CA GLN A 231 -10.94 3.12 6.59
C GLN A 231 -11.47 3.82 7.84
N ASP A 232 -10.81 3.65 8.98
CA ASP A 232 -11.14 4.31 10.25
C ASP A 232 -11.02 5.84 10.16
N PHE A 233 -10.06 6.32 9.37
CA PHE A 233 -9.94 7.73 9.04
C PHE A 233 -11.19 8.25 8.31
N GLY A 234 -11.67 7.48 7.33
CA GLY A 234 -12.91 7.81 6.62
C GLY A 234 -14.10 7.89 7.57
N ASP A 235 -14.24 6.91 8.48
CA ASP A 235 -15.29 6.88 9.50
C ASP A 235 -15.18 8.10 10.43
N TRP A 236 -13.95 8.44 10.87
CA TRP A 236 -13.68 9.63 11.68
C TRP A 236 -13.99 10.95 10.97
N LEU A 237 -13.74 11.08 9.66
CA LEU A 237 -14.12 12.29 8.92
C LEU A 237 -15.64 12.51 8.89
N ILE A 238 -16.42 11.43 8.94
CA ILE A 238 -17.89 11.46 8.82
C ILE A 238 -18.56 11.66 10.18
N GLU A 239 -18.25 10.81 11.14
CA GLU A 239 -18.91 10.80 12.46
C GLU A 239 -18.34 11.88 13.37
N ARG A 240 -17.01 12.04 13.27
CA ARG A 240 -16.16 13.00 13.95
C ARG A 240 -16.61 13.36 15.37
N THR A 241 -16.11 12.54 16.29
CA THR A 241 -16.21 12.69 17.74
C THR A 241 -15.16 13.67 18.29
N GLU A 242 -13.97 13.71 17.69
CA GLU A 242 -12.82 14.46 18.19
C GLU A 242 -12.20 15.40 17.14
N ALA A 243 -11.36 16.34 17.61
CA ALA A 243 -10.69 17.30 16.73
C ALA A 243 -9.39 16.78 16.12
N GLU A 244 -8.74 15.85 16.81
CA GLU A 244 -7.42 15.32 16.50
C GLU A 244 -7.49 13.80 16.56
N ARG A 245 -6.61 13.11 15.84
CA ARG A 245 -6.51 11.65 15.89
C ARG A 245 -5.10 11.21 15.51
N THR A 246 -4.55 10.23 16.22
CA THR A 246 -3.29 9.58 15.83
C THR A 246 -3.57 8.46 14.83
N MET A 247 -2.83 8.45 13.73
CA MET A 247 -3.01 7.52 12.62
C MET A 247 -1.88 6.50 12.58
N CYS A 248 -2.09 5.29 13.11
CA CYS A 248 -1.07 4.25 13.16
C CYS A 248 -1.36 3.09 12.19
N PRO A 249 -0.42 2.68 11.31
CA PRO A 249 0.83 3.35 10.96
C PRO A 249 0.61 4.60 10.07
N PRO A 250 1.54 5.59 10.06
CA PRO A 250 2.87 5.60 10.68
C PRO A 250 2.92 6.36 12.02
N GLY A 251 1.79 6.56 12.70
CA GLY A 251 1.74 7.21 14.01
C GLY A 251 1.78 8.75 13.97
N TRP A 252 1.45 9.39 12.84
CA TRP A 252 1.30 10.85 12.81
C TRP A 252 -0.03 11.31 13.41
N LEU A 253 -0.03 12.54 13.92
CA LEU A 253 -1.24 13.22 14.35
C LEU A 253 -1.91 13.89 13.14
N VAL A 254 -3.21 13.66 12.97
CA VAL A 254 -4.06 14.43 12.05
C VAL A 254 -4.98 15.35 12.82
N ARG A 255 -5.13 16.58 12.36
CA ARG A 255 -5.98 17.61 12.96
C ARG A 255 -6.93 18.14 11.91
N SER A 256 -8.22 18.21 12.25
CA SER A 256 -9.22 18.83 11.38
C SER A 256 -9.82 20.06 12.06
N PRO A 257 -10.13 21.15 11.34
CA PRO A 257 -10.80 22.31 11.93
C PRO A 257 -12.17 21.93 12.48
N ARG A 258 -12.50 22.29 13.74
CA ARG A 258 -13.68 21.77 14.49
C ARG A 258 -15.00 21.70 13.72
N LYS A 259 -15.26 22.66 12.82
CA LYS A 259 -16.52 22.76 12.07
C LYS A 259 -16.57 21.92 10.79
N TRP A 260 -15.43 21.42 10.31
CA TRP A 260 -15.36 20.66 9.06
C TRP A 260 -15.82 19.22 9.27
N ARG A 261 -16.58 18.67 8.32
CA ARG A 261 -17.11 17.31 8.36
C ARG A 261 -17.20 16.76 6.93
N ALA A 262 -17.20 15.43 6.82
CA ALA A 262 -17.60 14.74 5.60
C ALA A 262 -19.08 14.32 5.67
N ARG A 263 -19.73 14.19 4.50
CA ARG A 263 -21.08 13.60 4.38
C ARG A 263 -21.10 12.51 3.34
N THR A 264 -21.84 11.44 3.60
CA THR A 264 -21.98 10.30 2.68
C THR A 264 -23.30 10.31 1.95
N PHE A 265 -23.26 9.89 0.69
CA PHE A 265 -24.39 9.75 -0.21
C PHE A 265 -24.25 8.46 -1.01
N PHE A 266 -25.37 7.86 -1.42
CA PHE A 266 -25.30 6.80 -2.42
C PHE A 266 -24.76 7.38 -3.75
N PRO A 267 -23.94 6.64 -4.53
CA PRO A 267 -23.26 7.20 -5.70
C PRO A 267 -24.23 7.79 -6.73
N ARG A 268 -25.34 7.10 -7.00
CA ARG A 268 -26.40 7.61 -7.90
C ARG A 268 -27.09 8.87 -7.36
N ALA A 269 -27.21 8.99 -6.04
CA ALA A 269 -27.83 10.15 -5.42
C ALA A 269 -26.95 11.39 -5.53
N LEU A 270 -25.63 11.27 -5.36
CA LEU A 270 -24.72 12.42 -5.46
C LEU A 270 -24.70 13.03 -6.86
N GLN A 271 -24.90 12.23 -7.90
CA GLN A 271 -24.97 12.70 -9.30
C GLN A 271 -26.19 13.58 -9.61
N VAL A 272 -27.18 13.61 -8.71
CA VAL A 272 -28.44 14.34 -8.88
C VAL A 272 -28.76 15.29 -7.71
N LEU A 273 -28.02 15.21 -6.60
CA LEU A 273 -28.25 16.03 -5.42
C LEU A 273 -27.55 17.39 -5.52
N GLU A 274 -28.34 18.42 -5.81
CA GLU A 274 -27.92 19.80 -5.59
C GLU A 274 -27.94 20.16 -4.09
N PRO A 275 -27.03 21.04 -3.63
CA PRO A 275 -26.01 21.77 -4.39
C PRO A 275 -24.66 21.03 -4.52
N TYR A 276 -24.52 19.84 -3.95
CA TYR A 276 -23.24 19.13 -3.83
C TYR A 276 -22.62 18.77 -5.17
N LYS A 277 -23.45 18.38 -6.15
CA LYS A 277 -23.01 18.09 -7.51
C LYS A 277 -22.33 19.30 -8.14
N THR A 278 -22.97 20.47 -8.08
CA THR A 278 -22.43 21.72 -8.62
C THR A 278 -21.14 22.10 -7.91
N TRP A 279 -21.12 22.07 -6.57
CA TRP A 279 -19.91 22.39 -5.81
C TRP A 279 -18.73 21.47 -6.11
N ALA A 280 -18.98 20.17 -6.31
CA ALA A 280 -17.92 19.24 -6.71
C ALA A 280 -17.40 19.53 -8.13
N ALA A 281 -18.30 19.82 -9.08
CA ALA A 281 -17.93 20.15 -10.46
C ALA A 281 -17.14 21.47 -10.56
N GLU A 282 -17.46 22.44 -9.70
CA GLU A 282 -16.76 23.73 -9.60
C GLU A 282 -15.43 23.66 -8.83
N GLY A 283 -15.02 22.47 -8.35
CA GLY A 283 -13.78 22.32 -7.58
C GLY A 283 -13.85 22.97 -6.19
N ARG A 284 -15.04 23.02 -5.58
CA ARG A 284 -15.26 23.56 -4.22
C ARG A 284 -15.35 22.47 -3.16
N LEU A 285 -15.33 21.19 -3.54
CA LEU A 285 -15.36 20.03 -2.66
C LEU A 285 -14.59 18.86 -3.29
N LEU A 286 -14.08 17.97 -2.45
CA LEU A 286 -13.56 16.66 -2.83
C LEU A 286 -14.64 15.59 -2.69
N VAL A 287 -14.73 14.71 -3.68
CA VAL A 287 -15.63 13.54 -3.70
C VAL A 287 -14.79 12.28 -3.70
N PHE A 288 -14.88 11.47 -2.66
CA PHE A 288 -14.08 10.25 -2.52
C PHE A 288 -14.94 9.01 -2.28
N PRO A 289 -14.49 7.81 -2.70
CA PRO A 289 -15.20 6.57 -2.45
C PRO A 289 -15.14 6.25 -0.96
N TYR A 290 -16.27 5.86 -0.39
CA TYR A 290 -16.37 5.50 1.02
C TYR A 290 -17.32 4.32 1.18
N LYS A 291 -16.78 3.14 1.51
CA LYS A 291 -17.54 1.88 1.54
C LYS A 291 -18.29 1.72 0.19
N ASN A 292 -19.58 1.42 0.21
CA ASN A 292 -20.43 1.34 -1.00
C ASN A 292 -21.12 2.68 -1.33
N ARG A 293 -20.53 3.80 -0.89
CA ARG A 293 -21.06 5.17 -1.01
C ARG A 293 -19.99 6.12 -1.55
N GLN A 294 -20.39 7.35 -1.81
CA GLN A 294 -19.47 8.47 -2.02
C GLN A 294 -19.56 9.42 -0.85
N ALA A 295 -18.43 9.96 -0.43
CA ALA A 295 -18.35 10.99 0.59
C ALA A 295 -17.90 12.31 -0.02
N VAL A 296 -18.40 13.42 0.51
CA VAL A 296 -17.99 14.77 0.14
C VAL A 296 -17.33 15.46 1.32
N TRP A 297 -16.23 16.18 1.07
CA TRP A 297 -15.47 16.89 2.10
C TRP A 297 -14.72 18.09 1.48
N PRO A 298 -14.50 19.20 2.21
CA PRO A 298 -15.02 19.49 3.54
C PRO A 298 -16.36 20.26 3.48
N LEU A 299 -17.25 19.94 4.40
CA LEU A 299 -18.48 20.70 4.64
C LEU A 299 -18.47 21.31 6.04
N THR A 300 -19.18 22.42 6.20
CA THR A 300 -19.46 23.03 7.51
C THR A 300 -20.97 23.14 7.74
N ARG A 301 -21.39 23.32 8.99
CA ARG A 301 -22.78 23.65 9.33
C ARG A 301 -22.97 25.16 9.47
N SER A 302 -24.01 25.68 8.82
CA SER A 302 -24.47 27.05 8.98
C SER A 302 -25.14 27.27 10.33
N ALA A 303 -25.39 28.54 10.67
CA ALA A 303 -26.16 28.90 11.86
C ALA A 303 -27.59 28.31 11.84
N GLN A 304 -28.19 28.09 10.66
CA GLN A 304 -29.48 27.43 10.50
C GLN A 304 -29.39 25.90 10.43
N GLY A 305 -28.21 25.30 10.72
CA GLY A 305 -28.01 23.85 10.73
C GLY A 305 -27.91 23.20 9.34
N ARG A 306 -27.93 23.99 8.26
CA ARG A 306 -27.75 23.50 6.88
C ARG A 306 -26.28 23.21 6.60
N TRP A 307 -26.03 22.30 5.68
CA TRP A 307 -24.68 22.01 5.22
C TRP A 307 -24.27 23.00 4.14
N GLU A 308 -23.09 23.59 4.31
CA GLU A 308 -22.50 24.56 3.41
C GLU A 308 -21.08 24.12 3.05
N ARG A 309 -20.60 24.58 1.89
CA ARG A 309 -19.19 24.45 1.51
C ARG A 309 -18.31 25.28 2.46
N VAL A 310 -17.07 24.86 2.64
CA VAL A 310 -16.07 25.68 3.32
C VAL A 310 -15.55 26.74 2.33
N PRO A 311 -15.62 28.04 2.66
CA PRO A 311 -15.02 29.09 1.83
C PRO A 311 -13.50 28.99 1.80
N GLY A 312 -12.88 29.28 0.65
CA GLY A 312 -11.42 29.33 0.50
C GLY A 312 -10.75 27.96 0.32
N ILE A 313 -11.51 26.86 0.27
CA ILE A 313 -10.95 25.51 0.12
C ILE A 313 -10.39 25.23 -1.29
N GLU A 314 -10.70 26.08 -2.25
CA GLU A 314 -10.40 25.92 -3.67
C GLU A 314 -8.92 25.58 -3.97
N PRO A 315 -7.90 26.14 -3.29
CA PRO A 315 -6.50 25.76 -3.51
C PRO A 315 -6.19 24.30 -3.14
N ILE A 316 -6.76 23.80 -2.04
CA ILE A 316 -6.61 22.39 -1.62
C ILE A 316 -7.32 21.45 -2.60
N VAL A 317 -8.51 21.83 -3.08
CA VAL A 317 -9.22 21.04 -4.10
C VAL A 317 -8.47 21.05 -5.43
N SER A 318 -7.89 22.19 -5.80
CA SER A 318 -7.05 22.31 -7.00
C SER A 318 -5.82 21.41 -6.95
N ALA A 319 -5.14 21.34 -5.80
CA ALA A 319 -4.01 20.44 -5.58
C ALA A 319 -4.35 18.95 -5.77
N ALA A 320 -5.62 18.56 -5.57
CA ALA A 320 -6.09 17.19 -5.79
C ALA A 320 -6.47 16.90 -7.25
N LYS A 321 -6.46 17.89 -8.15
CA LYS A 321 -6.80 17.70 -9.56
C LYS A 321 -5.89 16.65 -10.20
N GLY A 322 -6.51 15.67 -10.86
CA GLY A 322 -5.80 14.56 -11.50
C GLY A 322 -5.49 13.37 -10.59
N LEU A 323 -5.78 13.46 -9.29
CA LEU A 323 -5.79 12.29 -8.42
C LEU A 323 -6.97 11.40 -8.75
N ARG A 324 -6.76 10.07 -8.70
CA ARG A 324 -7.86 9.12 -8.82
C ARG A 324 -8.71 9.13 -7.55
N PRO A 325 -10.01 8.77 -7.63
CA PRO A 325 -10.89 8.77 -6.46
C PRO A 325 -10.32 7.99 -5.27
N GLU A 326 -9.65 6.87 -5.51
CA GLU A 326 -9.08 6.02 -4.45
C GLU A 326 -7.89 6.67 -3.72
N GLN A 327 -7.28 7.70 -4.30
CA GLN A 327 -6.14 8.42 -3.72
C GLN A 327 -6.58 9.60 -2.85
N LEU A 328 -7.84 10.04 -2.98
CA LEU A 328 -8.33 11.25 -2.34
C LEU A 328 -8.37 11.13 -0.81
N VAL A 329 -8.67 9.95 -0.25
CA VAL A 329 -8.65 9.78 1.21
C VAL A 329 -7.24 9.98 1.78
N GLY A 330 -6.21 9.41 1.13
CA GLY A 330 -4.82 9.61 1.53
C GLY A 330 -4.31 11.04 1.27
N PHE A 331 -4.90 11.75 0.30
CA PHE A 331 -4.66 13.18 0.10
C PHE A 331 -5.28 14.03 1.21
N ILE A 332 -6.55 13.78 1.57
CA ILE A 332 -7.23 14.45 2.68
C ILE A 332 -6.46 14.23 3.99
N GLU A 333 -6.00 13.01 4.24
CA GLU A 333 -5.14 12.71 5.38
C GLU A 333 -3.88 13.58 5.35
N ALA A 334 -3.18 13.65 4.21
CA ALA A 334 -1.91 14.37 4.08
C ALA A 334 -2.02 15.87 4.38
N VAL A 335 -3.13 16.51 3.98
CA VAL A 335 -3.36 17.96 4.24
C VAL A 335 -3.78 18.24 5.68
N LEU A 336 -4.21 17.20 6.42
CA LEU A 336 -4.60 17.28 7.83
C LEU A 336 -3.50 16.82 8.80
N ILE A 337 -2.39 16.24 8.32
CA ILE A 337 -1.25 15.88 9.17
C ILE A 337 -0.74 17.14 9.85
N ASP A 338 -0.50 17.07 11.16
CA ASP A 338 0.30 18.06 11.88
C ASP A 338 1.78 17.75 11.69
N TRP A 339 2.43 18.49 10.80
CA TRP A 339 3.84 18.28 10.44
C TRP A 339 4.82 18.87 11.47
N ASN A 340 4.30 19.51 12.52
CA ASN A 340 5.08 20.05 13.63
C ASN A 340 4.84 19.33 14.96
N ASP A 341 4.05 18.23 14.95
CA ASP A 341 3.93 17.34 16.09
C ASP A 341 5.23 16.52 16.24
N GLY A 342 6.28 17.17 16.79
CA GLY A 342 7.64 16.66 16.90
C GLY A 342 7.82 15.42 17.77
N TYR A 343 6.73 14.76 18.18
CA TYR A 343 6.71 13.59 19.04
C TYR A 343 5.66 12.58 18.59
N GLY A 344 5.88 11.95 17.43
CA GLY A 344 5.48 10.56 17.29
C GLY A 344 6.29 9.76 18.31
N LYS A 345 5.80 9.63 19.55
CA LYS A 345 6.55 9.11 20.72
C LYS A 345 7.19 7.72 20.53
N ASN A 346 6.88 7.02 19.43
CA ASN A 346 7.32 5.67 19.13
C ASN A 346 8.03 5.51 17.76
N PHE A 347 8.38 6.59 17.05
CA PHE A 347 9.01 6.48 15.71
C PHE A 347 10.50 6.83 15.69
N ARG A 348 11.29 6.11 14.89
CA ARG A 348 12.74 6.35 14.73
C ARG A 348 13.06 7.49 13.78
N PHE A 349 12.08 7.99 13.02
CA PHE A 349 12.27 9.10 12.10
C PHE A 349 11.28 10.24 12.40
N PRO A 350 11.75 11.49 12.40
CA PRO A 350 10.88 12.64 12.63
C PRO A 350 9.90 12.81 11.47
N ILE A 351 8.62 12.96 11.79
CA ILE A 351 7.56 13.22 10.80
C ILE A 351 7.57 14.71 10.49
N GLU A 352 8.34 15.07 9.47
CA GLU A 352 8.56 16.48 9.10
C GLU A 352 8.21 16.74 7.63
N LEU A 353 7.66 17.93 7.37
CA LEU A 353 7.50 18.41 6.00
C LEU A 353 8.75 19.19 5.57
N ASN A 354 9.64 18.50 4.88
CA ASN A 354 10.85 19.09 4.32
C ASN A 354 10.59 19.65 2.92
N LEU A 355 10.69 20.98 2.79
CA LEU A 355 10.38 21.76 1.60
C LEU A 355 11.66 22.07 0.80
N PRO A 356 11.67 22.05 -0.55
CA PRO A 356 12.79 22.54 -1.34
C PRO A 356 13.03 24.03 -1.09
N VAL A 357 14.27 24.41 -0.76
CA VAL A 357 14.61 25.80 -0.37
C VAL A 357 14.35 26.81 -1.49
N ASP A 358 14.54 26.43 -2.75
CA ASP A 358 14.28 27.32 -3.89
C ASP A 358 12.81 27.70 -3.93
N LYS A 359 11.92 26.71 -3.78
CA LYS A 359 10.47 26.95 -3.77
C LYS A 359 9.99 27.65 -2.51
N ALA A 360 10.56 27.34 -1.35
CA ALA A 360 10.27 28.05 -0.12
C ALA A 360 10.63 29.54 -0.24
N CYS A 361 11.76 29.87 -0.87
CA CYS A 361 12.18 31.25 -1.12
C CYS A 361 11.28 31.94 -2.15
N ASP A 362 10.94 31.26 -3.25
CA ASP A 362 10.04 31.78 -4.29
C ASP A 362 8.66 32.16 -3.72
N LEU A 363 8.16 31.38 -2.75
CA LEU A 363 6.89 31.59 -2.07
C LEU A 363 7.00 32.50 -0.83
N GLY A 364 8.17 33.11 -0.58
CA GLY A 364 8.38 34.05 0.51
C GLY A 364 8.42 33.45 1.92
N LEU A 365 8.52 32.12 2.05
CA LEU A 365 8.62 31.44 3.36
C LEU A 365 9.99 31.62 4.01
N ILE A 366 11.04 31.80 3.20
CA ILE A 366 12.41 32.05 3.64
C ILE A 366 13.04 33.17 2.82
N THR A 367 14.06 33.79 3.39
CA THR A 367 14.87 34.83 2.74
C THR A 367 15.86 34.25 1.73
N VAL A 368 16.35 35.10 0.83
CA VAL A 368 17.42 34.74 -0.13
C VAL A 368 18.70 34.31 0.59
N GLN A 369 19.00 34.92 1.74
CA GLN A 369 20.17 34.57 2.55
C GLN A 369 20.04 33.18 3.17
N GLU A 370 18.88 32.85 3.76
CA GLU A 370 18.59 31.51 4.29
C GLU A 370 18.64 30.45 3.20
N ARG A 371 18.13 30.75 1.99
CA ARG A 371 18.27 29.86 0.82
C ARG A 371 19.73 29.60 0.50
N GLN A 372 20.55 30.65 0.38
CA GLN A 372 21.97 30.51 0.06
C GLN A 372 22.72 29.70 1.12
N GLN A 373 22.43 29.93 2.40
CA GLN A 373 23.01 29.19 3.50
C GLN A 373 22.63 27.70 3.43
N ALA A 374 21.35 27.37 3.31
CA ALA A 374 20.91 25.97 3.22
C ALA A 374 21.45 25.25 1.98
N MET A 375 21.61 25.95 0.85
CA MET A 375 22.28 25.41 -0.33
C MET A 375 23.77 25.15 -0.10
N ALA A 376 24.47 26.04 0.60
CA ALA A 376 25.87 25.86 0.95
C ALA A 376 26.07 24.68 1.91
N GLU A 377 25.21 24.55 2.93
CA GLU A 377 25.21 23.43 3.87
C GLU A 377 24.96 22.09 3.17
N ALA A 378 23.97 22.00 2.28
CA ALA A 378 23.69 20.79 1.52
C ALA A 378 24.85 20.39 0.59
N ARG A 379 25.54 21.38 -0.01
CA ARG A 379 26.77 21.15 -0.79
C ARG A 379 27.89 20.63 0.11
N ALA A 380 28.13 21.27 1.25
CA ALA A 380 29.15 20.85 2.20
C ALA A 380 28.92 19.42 2.72
N GLN A 381 27.68 19.06 3.05
CA GLN A 381 27.31 17.70 3.44
C GLN A 381 27.54 16.69 2.31
N THR A 382 27.22 17.05 1.07
CA THR A 382 27.47 16.17 -0.09
C THR A 382 28.97 15.96 -0.31
N GLU A 383 29.78 17.01 -0.19
CA GLU A 383 31.24 16.90 -0.28
C GLU A 383 31.83 16.08 0.87
N GLN A 384 31.29 16.23 2.09
CA GLN A 384 31.70 15.41 3.23
C GLN A 384 31.36 13.93 3.00
N ALA A 385 30.15 13.62 2.53
CA ALA A 385 29.77 12.25 2.22
C ALA A 385 30.66 11.61 1.13
N LYS A 386 31.14 12.38 0.14
CA LYS A 386 32.14 11.90 -0.82
C LYS A 386 33.47 11.57 -0.14
N LYS A 387 33.95 12.44 0.76
CA LYS A 387 35.17 12.19 1.54
C LYS A 387 35.03 10.93 2.39
N ASP A 388 33.93 10.79 3.12
CA ASP A 388 33.67 9.62 3.97
C ASP A 388 33.67 8.31 3.17
N ILE A 389 33.19 8.33 1.91
CA ILE A 389 33.26 7.17 1.01
C ILE A 389 34.70 6.84 0.61
N ILE A 390 35.50 7.84 0.29
CA ILE A 390 36.92 7.66 -0.09
C ILE A 390 37.72 7.17 1.12
N ASP A 391 37.49 7.76 2.30
CA ASP A 391 38.17 7.43 3.55
C ASP A 391 37.75 6.05 4.08
N GLY A 392 36.51 5.63 3.81
CA GLY A 392 35.99 4.31 4.17
C GLY A 392 36.40 3.17 3.23
N LEU A 393 37.22 3.43 2.20
CA LEU A 393 37.79 2.37 1.37
C LEU A 393 38.74 1.49 2.18
N ARG A 394 38.66 0.18 1.98
CA ARG A 394 39.55 -0.80 2.61
C ARG A 394 40.92 -0.80 1.93
N GLU A 395 41.95 -1.35 2.59
CA GLU A 395 43.32 -1.44 2.03
C GLU A 395 43.35 -2.19 0.68
N ASP A 396 42.51 -3.22 0.50
CA ASP A 396 42.37 -3.95 -0.77
C ASP A 396 41.66 -3.15 -1.86
N GLN A 397 41.16 -1.95 -1.54
CA GLN A 397 40.46 -1.02 -2.42
C GLN A 397 41.23 0.30 -2.64
N ASP A 398 42.42 0.45 -2.07
CA ASP A 398 43.15 1.73 -2.10
C ASP A 398 43.53 2.20 -3.51
N TYR A 399 43.65 1.28 -4.47
CA TYR A 399 43.88 1.64 -5.87
C TYR A 399 42.71 2.40 -6.50
N PHE A 400 41.50 2.33 -5.92
CA PHE A 400 40.34 3.13 -6.34
C PHE A 400 40.37 4.57 -5.80
N ARG A 401 41.16 4.84 -4.76
CA ARG A 401 41.22 6.14 -4.08
C ARG A 401 41.59 7.26 -5.03
N SER A 402 42.63 7.06 -5.84
CA SER A 402 43.09 8.06 -6.82
C SER A 402 42.04 8.37 -7.88
N ALA A 403 41.34 7.34 -8.38
CA ALA A 403 40.28 7.50 -9.38
C ALA A 403 39.07 8.26 -8.83
N LEU A 404 38.72 8.06 -7.56
CA LEU A 404 37.61 8.77 -6.91
C LEU A 404 37.96 10.21 -6.49
N GLU A 405 39.20 10.46 -6.05
CA GLU A 405 39.68 11.82 -5.75
C GLU A 405 39.72 12.70 -7.01
N GLU A 406 40.09 12.15 -8.17
CA GLU A 406 40.13 12.88 -9.44
C GLU A 406 38.74 13.41 -9.86
N VAL A 407 37.68 12.63 -9.61
CA VAL A 407 36.30 13.00 -9.98
C VAL A 407 35.49 13.59 -8.83
N LYS A 408 36.09 13.79 -7.65
CA LYS A 408 35.41 14.27 -6.43
C LYS A 408 34.66 15.58 -6.62
N GLY A 409 35.19 16.50 -7.43
CA GLY A 409 34.57 17.78 -7.75
C GLY A 409 33.26 17.68 -8.54
N ASP A 410 32.99 16.57 -9.23
CA ASP A 410 31.75 16.37 -9.97
C ASP A 410 30.94 15.20 -9.38
N THR A 411 29.84 15.55 -8.72
CA THR A 411 28.95 14.58 -8.06
C THR A 411 28.38 13.52 -9.01
N ARG A 412 28.13 13.85 -10.27
CA ARG A 412 27.58 12.92 -11.26
C ARG A 412 28.65 11.94 -11.72
N TRP A 413 29.84 12.43 -12.03
CA TRP A 413 30.96 11.58 -12.41
C TRP A 413 31.46 10.73 -11.24
N PHE A 414 31.52 11.29 -10.04
CA PHE A 414 31.85 10.54 -8.83
C PHE A 414 30.93 9.33 -8.62
N ARG A 415 29.61 9.54 -8.73
CA ARG A 415 28.64 8.42 -8.62
C ARG A 415 28.87 7.36 -9.70
N LEU A 416 29.08 7.79 -10.95
CA LEU A 416 29.26 6.88 -12.08
C LEU A 416 30.55 6.06 -11.95
N VAL A 417 31.65 6.67 -11.54
CA VAL A 417 32.93 6.00 -11.31
C VAL A 417 32.81 5.03 -10.14
N ALA A 418 32.27 5.46 -9.00
CA ALA A 418 32.06 4.58 -7.84
C ALA A 418 31.20 3.34 -8.19
N GLU A 419 30.08 3.53 -8.90
CA GLU A 419 29.24 2.41 -9.37
C GLU A 419 30.02 1.44 -10.28
N ARG A 420 30.84 1.96 -11.19
CA ARG A 420 31.65 1.15 -12.12
C ARG A 420 32.73 0.35 -11.39
N LEU A 421 33.26 0.86 -10.29
CA LEU A 421 34.26 0.19 -9.46
C LEU A 421 33.65 -0.81 -8.48
N GLY A 422 32.33 -1.04 -8.53
CA GLY A 422 31.63 -1.97 -7.63
C GLY A 422 31.49 -1.47 -6.20
N ILE A 423 31.98 -0.26 -5.92
CA ILE A 423 31.78 0.45 -4.65
C ILE A 423 30.37 1.02 -4.75
N ARG A 424 29.34 0.29 -4.27
CA ARG A 424 27.97 0.81 -4.25
C ARG A 424 27.94 2.02 -3.33
N PRO A 425 28.01 3.26 -3.86
CA PRO A 425 28.10 4.39 -2.98
C PRO A 425 26.68 4.62 -2.50
N TRP A 426 26.43 4.50 -1.21
CA TRP A 426 25.25 5.12 -0.62
C TRP A 426 25.40 6.66 -0.64
N LEU A 427 25.99 7.23 -1.70
CA LEU A 427 26.10 8.67 -1.90
C LEU A 427 24.71 9.21 -2.25
N ARG A 428 23.97 9.52 -1.20
CA ARG A 428 22.77 10.35 -1.26
C ARG A 428 23.24 11.80 -1.32
N VAL A 429 23.02 12.45 -2.45
CA VAL A 429 23.22 13.90 -2.57
C VAL A 429 22.26 14.56 -1.59
N SER A 430 22.82 15.31 -0.63
CA SER A 430 22.02 16.10 0.30
C SER A 430 21.27 17.16 -0.50
N LYS A 431 19.95 17.16 -0.36
CA LYS A 431 19.10 18.19 -0.98
C LYS A 431 19.00 19.34 0.00
N ALA A 432 19.12 20.56 -0.51
CA ALA A 432 18.84 21.74 0.28
C ALA A 432 17.33 21.79 0.55
N THR A 433 16.97 21.48 1.79
CA THR A 433 15.59 21.47 2.28
C THR A 433 15.44 22.37 3.49
N TRP A 434 14.27 22.97 3.62
CA TRP A 434 13.86 23.75 4.77
C TRP A 434 12.70 23.04 5.46
N ARG A 435 12.79 22.87 6.77
CA ARG A 435 11.73 22.26 7.57
C ARG A 435 10.59 23.27 7.71
N TRP A 436 9.40 22.89 7.26
CA TRP A 436 8.22 23.72 7.44
C TRP A 436 7.84 23.78 8.92
N PRO A 437 7.68 24.99 9.51
CA PRO A 437 7.28 25.16 10.90
C PRO A 437 5.76 25.14 11.11
N GLY A 438 4.97 25.18 10.02
CA GLY A 438 3.52 25.14 10.09
C GLY A 438 3.00 23.78 10.56
N ARG A 439 1.75 23.77 11.03
CA ARG A 439 1.07 22.57 11.55
C ARG A 439 0.54 21.73 10.39
N SER A 440 -0.75 21.85 10.09
CA SER A 440 -1.39 21.22 8.93
C SER A 440 -1.56 22.19 7.78
N VAL A 441 -1.68 21.68 6.55
CA VAL A 441 -1.90 22.54 5.36
C VAL A 441 -3.24 23.25 5.47
N VAL A 442 -4.20 22.61 6.14
CA VAL A 442 -5.48 23.21 6.45
C VAL A 442 -5.37 24.35 7.47
N ASP A 443 -4.47 24.26 8.46
CA ASP A 443 -4.24 25.39 9.38
C ASP A 443 -3.65 26.60 8.64
N GLU A 444 -2.74 26.36 7.68
CA GLU A 444 -2.18 27.42 6.82
C GLU A 444 -3.25 28.04 5.91
N LEU A 445 -4.22 27.26 5.44
CA LEU A 445 -5.34 27.84 4.72
C LEU A 445 -6.15 28.80 5.61
N LEU A 446 -6.30 28.49 6.89
CA LEU A 446 -7.07 29.29 7.84
C LEU A 446 -6.35 30.56 8.31
N THR A 447 -5.08 30.76 7.96
CA THR A 447 -4.33 31.99 8.23
C THR A 447 -4.42 33.00 7.07
N ASP A 448 -5.33 32.79 6.11
CA ASP A 448 -5.47 33.59 4.88
C ASP A 448 -4.17 33.64 4.06
N ALA A 449 -3.42 32.54 4.06
CA ALA A 449 -2.21 32.40 3.27
C ALA A 449 -2.51 32.46 1.76
N PRO A 450 -1.54 32.90 0.92
CA PRO A 450 -1.69 32.92 -0.53
C PRO A 450 -2.15 31.58 -1.12
N GLU A 451 -3.06 31.63 -2.08
CA GLU A 451 -3.66 30.43 -2.68
C GLU A 451 -2.61 29.50 -3.32
N ASP A 452 -1.61 30.08 -4.00
CA ASP A 452 -0.52 29.35 -4.65
C ASP A 452 0.38 28.63 -3.65
N LEU A 453 0.63 29.22 -2.48
CA LEU A 453 1.33 28.60 -1.36
C LEU A 453 0.54 27.39 -0.83
N VAL A 454 -0.76 27.56 -0.56
CA VAL A 454 -1.59 26.48 0.00
C VAL A 454 -1.73 25.32 -0.99
N GLU A 455 -1.98 25.61 -2.27
CA GLU A 455 -2.05 24.59 -3.33
C GLU A 455 -0.72 23.81 -3.41
N TRP A 456 0.41 24.51 -3.42
CA TRP A 456 1.72 23.88 -3.48
C TRP A 456 2.03 23.03 -2.23
N LEU A 457 1.73 23.55 -1.03
CA LEU A 457 1.89 22.81 0.23
C LEU A 457 1.04 21.55 0.24
N ALA A 458 -0.19 21.59 -0.25
CA ALA A 458 -1.06 20.41 -0.33
C ALA A 458 -0.48 19.32 -1.25
N VAL A 459 0.01 19.70 -2.44
CA VAL A 459 0.69 18.78 -3.36
C VAL A 459 1.94 18.19 -2.70
N TRP A 460 2.73 19.02 -2.02
CA TRP A 460 3.99 18.58 -1.42
C TRP A 460 3.77 17.69 -0.19
N ALA A 461 2.81 18.03 0.67
CA ALA A 461 2.38 17.23 1.81
C ALA A 461 1.93 15.82 1.36
N HIS A 462 1.13 15.72 0.30
CA HIS A 462 0.74 14.42 -0.24
C HIS A 462 1.92 13.60 -0.79
N LYS A 463 2.85 14.25 -1.51
CA LYS A 463 4.06 13.55 -1.99
C LYS A 463 4.96 13.10 -0.83
N ASN A 464 5.10 13.92 0.21
CA ASN A 464 5.93 13.61 1.35
C ASN A 464 5.29 12.51 2.20
N SER A 465 3.98 12.53 2.40
CA SER A 465 3.25 11.50 3.14
C SER A 465 3.41 10.11 2.48
N ILE A 466 3.35 10.01 1.15
CA ILE A 466 3.62 8.76 0.42
C ILE A 466 5.05 8.26 0.69
N ARG A 467 6.05 9.15 0.73
CA ARG A 467 7.44 8.77 1.03
C ARG A 467 7.59 8.30 2.46
N THR A 468 7.03 9.02 3.42
CA THR A 468 7.05 8.66 4.85
C THR A 468 6.37 7.32 5.10
N LEU A 469 5.23 7.06 4.45
CA LEU A 469 4.57 5.75 4.47
C LEU A 469 5.47 4.64 3.91
N GLY A 470 6.22 4.94 2.82
CA GLY A 470 7.21 4.01 2.28
C GLY A 470 8.34 3.69 3.25
N HIS A 471 8.85 4.70 3.97
CA HIS A 471 9.86 4.49 5.01
C HIS A 471 9.31 3.68 6.20
N SER A 472 8.11 4.03 6.69
CA SER A 472 7.46 3.28 7.77
C SER A 472 7.21 1.81 7.41
N MET A 473 6.80 1.54 6.16
CA MET A 473 6.70 0.17 5.67
C MET A 473 8.06 -0.53 5.61
N GLN A 474 9.13 0.18 5.22
CA GLN A 474 10.49 -0.37 5.26
C GLN A 474 10.98 -0.64 6.69
N GLU A 475 10.57 0.16 7.68
CA GLU A 475 10.84 -0.14 9.08
C GLU A 475 10.15 -1.43 9.53
N ALA A 476 8.86 -1.58 9.22
CA ALA A 476 8.13 -2.82 9.49
C ALA A 476 8.78 -4.04 8.81
N TRP A 477 9.38 -3.85 7.62
CA TRP A 477 10.21 -4.89 6.98
C TRP A 477 11.40 -5.28 7.86
N HIS A 478 12.15 -4.30 8.36
CA HIS A 478 13.34 -4.54 9.18
C HIS A 478 12.99 -5.10 10.57
N GLU A 479 11.95 -4.59 11.21
CA GLU A 479 11.48 -5.03 12.52
C GLU A 479 10.99 -6.47 12.51
N ALA A 480 10.40 -6.92 11.40
CA ALA A 480 9.97 -8.31 11.27
C ALA A 480 11.10 -9.34 11.38
N PHE A 481 12.37 -8.95 11.17
CA PHE A 481 13.53 -9.84 11.39
C PHE A 481 14.01 -9.85 12.85
N ASP A 482 13.53 -8.94 13.69
CA ASP A 482 13.92 -8.84 15.10
C ASP A 482 12.70 -9.03 16.02
N PRO A 483 12.36 -10.29 16.37
CA PRO A 483 11.18 -10.61 17.17
C PRO A 483 11.26 -10.09 18.62
N TYR A 484 12.41 -9.57 19.08
CA TYR A 484 12.60 -9.08 20.44
C TYR A 484 12.52 -7.55 20.57
N ARG A 485 12.47 -6.82 19.45
CA ARG A 485 12.53 -5.35 19.45
C ARG A 485 11.21 -4.64 19.78
N GLY A 486 10.09 -5.35 19.80
CA GLY A 486 8.74 -4.81 20.06
C GLY A 486 8.15 -5.16 21.43
N ARG A 487 8.96 -5.69 22.37
CA ARG A 487 8.53 -6.01 23.76
C ARG A 487 9.03 -5.00 24.81
N MET A 488 9.43 -3.78 24.41
CA MET A 488 9.80 -2.70 25.33
C MET A 488 8.73 -1.63 25.39
#